data_AF-A0A0L8VEZ9-F1
#
_entry.id   AF-A0A0L8VEZ9-F1
#
_cell.length_a   1.000
_cell.length_b   1.000
_cell.length_c   1.000
_cell.angle_alpha   90.00
_cell.angle_beta   90.00
_cell.angle_gamma   90.00
#
_symmetry.space_group_name_H-M   'P 1'
#
loop_
_entity.id
_entity.type
_entity.pdbx_description
1 polymer ?
#
loop_
_entity_poly.entity_id
_entity_poly.type
_entity_poly.pdbx_seq_one_letter_code
_entity_poly.pdbx_strand_id
1 'polypeptide(L)'
;MLVQRVAYRYVALGEMIFGVLLFFLVTFENRTTELQVHPNEWPVHPDQDYMLIVFDSKENTLDDFKRSGLWSQERHIEYQTIIHLDSALATNPRLRIKEPDHWMGYSEEEGRIQLDGHSVKYLFRSRARTPGEQALLPPLDSLLNQVRRE
;
A
#
# COMPACT_ATOMS: atom_id res chain seq x y z
N MET A 1 2.69 -14.06 -56.12
CA MET A 1 3.57 -13.47 -55.08
C MET A 1 3.05 -12.16 -54.48
N LEU A 2 2.38 -11.25 -55.22
CA LEU A 2 1.90 -9.96 -54.66
C LEU A 2 0.79 -10.12 -53.60
N VAL A 3 -0.18 -11.02 -53.84
CA VAL A 3 -1.32 -11.29 -52.94
C VAL A 3 -0.85 -11.85 -51.59
N GLN A 4 0.18 -12.69 -51.60
CA GLN A 4 0.80 -13.22 -50.37
C GLN A 4 1.48 -12.12 -49.53
N ARG A 5 2.12 -11.11 -50.15
CA ARG A 5 2.72 -9.97 -49.43
C ARG A 5 1.69 -9.09 -48.75
N VAL A 6 0.54 -8.89 -49.40
CA VAL A 6 -0.57 -8.08 -48.86
C VAL A 6 -1.22 -8.80 -47.69
N ALA A 7 -1.53 -10.09 -47.84
CA ALA A 7 -2.05 -10.93 -46.75
C ALA A 7 -1.08 -10.99 -45.55
N TYR A 8 0.22 -11.15 -45.80
CA TYR A 8 1.25 -11.17 -44.75
C TYR A 8 1.33 -9.84 -43.99
N ARG A 9 1.16 -8.69 -44.69
CA ARG A 9 1.11 -7.38 -44.05
C ARG A 9 -0.08 -7.24 -43.10
N TYR A 10 -1.26 -7.76 -43.46
CA TYR A 10 -2.43 -7.74 -42.59
C TYR A 10 -2.28 -8.64 -41.37
N VAL A 11 -1.68 -9.83 -41.54
CA VAL A 11 -1.36 -10.72 -40.42
C VAL A 11 -0.35 -10.08 -39.47
N ALA A 12 0.73 -9.51 -40.00
CA ALA A 12 1.74 -8.82 -39.19
C ALA A 12 1.17 -7.61 -38.43
N LEU A 13 0.24 -6.86 -39.04
CA LEU A 13 -0.50 -5.78 -38.36
C LEU A 13 -1.39 -6.33 -37.23
N GLY A 14 -2.09 -7.44 -37.48
CA GLY A 14 -2.91 -8.11 -36.48
C GLY A 14 -2.08 -8.59 -35.28
N GLU A 15 -0.93 -9.22 -35.54
CA GLU A 15 0.01 -9.65 -34.50
C GLU A 15 0.57 -8.46 -33.71
N MET A 16 0.90 -7.36 -34.39
CA MET A 16 1.40 -6.17 -33.71
C MET A 16 0.33 -5.56 -32.80
N ILE A 17 -0.92 -5.43 -33.27
CA ILE A 17 -2.04 -4.94 -32.45
C ILE A 17 -2.29 -5.87 -31.27
N PHE A 18 -2.29 -7.19 -31.50
CA PHE A 18 -2.47 -8.18 -30.44
C PHE A 18 -1.35 -8.11 -29.40
N GLY A 19 -0.10 -7.98 -29.83
CA GLY A 19 1.05 -7.80 -28.94
C GLY A 19 0.95 -6.53 -28.10
N VAL A 20 0.49 -5.42 -28.69
CA VAL A 20 0.25 -4.17 -27.96
C VAL A 20 -0.88 -4.33 -26.94
N LEU A 21 -1.99 -4.96 -27.32
CA LEU A 21 -3.10 -5.22 -26.40
C LEU A 21 -2.68 -6.12 -25.24
N LEU A 22 -1.94 -7.20 -25.52
CA LEU A 22 -1.42 -8.11 -24.50
C LEU A 22 -0.46 -7.39 -23.56
N PHE A 23 0.44 -6.56 -24.10
CA PHE A 23 1.33 -5.72 -23.30
C PHE A 23 0.54 -4.82 -22.34
N PHE A 24 -0.49 -4.13 -22.83
CA PHE A 24 -1.32 -3.29 -21.97
C PHE A 24 -2.08 -4.08 -20.92
N LEU A 25 -2.58 -5.28 -21.26
CA LEU A 25 -3.34 -6.13 -20.35
C LEU A 25 -2.46 -6.60 -19.18
N VAL A 26 -1.29 -7.16 -19.48
CA VAL A 26 -0.31 -7.60 -18.47
C VAL A 26 0.15 -6.41 -17.61
N THR A 27 0.39 -5.26 -18.23
CA THR A 27 0.89 -4.09 -17.48
C THR A 27 -0.21 -3.43 -16.63
N PHE A 28 -1.48 -3.51 -17.04
CA PHE A 28 -2.61 -3.04 -16.24
C PHE A 28 -2.89 -3.96 -15.04
N GLU A 29 -2.71 -5.27 -15.18
CA GLU A 29 -2.82 -6.21 -14.06
C GLU A 29 -1.74 -5.95 -13.00
N ASN A 30 -0.53 -5.55 -13.42
CA ASN A 30 0.59 -5.23 -12.54
C ASN A 30 0.50 -3.84 -11.87
N ARG A 31 -0.65 -3.16 -11.93
CA ARG A 31 -0.85 -1.90 -11.21
C ARG A 31 -0.76 -2.10 -9.70
N THR A 32 0.09 -1.34 -9.02
CA THR A 32 0.23 -1.34 -7.56
C THR A 32 -0.15 0.02 -6.98
N THR A 33 -0.76 0.00 -5.80
CA THR A 33 -1.01 1.19 -4.97
C THR A 33 -0.12 1.06 -3.75
N GLU A 34 0.91 1.88 -3.64
CA GLU A 34 1.95 1.75 -2.64
C GLU A 34 1.88 2.89 -1.61
N LEU A 35 1.81 2.51 -0.34
CA LEU A 35 1.92 3.43 0.78
C LEU A 35 3.33 3.32 1.36
N GLN A 36 4.12 4.38 1.24
CA GLN A 36 5.48 4.43 1.75
C GLN A 36 5.53 5.35 2.98
N VAL A 37 5.92 4.78 4.12
CA VAL A 37 6.16 5.54 5.35
C VAL A 37 7.64 5.87 5.39
N HIS A 38 8.02 7.08 4.96
CA HIS A 38 9.41 7.53 4.95
C HIS A 38 9.71 8.41 6.18
N PRO A 39 10.80 8.14 6.92
CA PRO A 39 11.40 9.14 7.79
C PRO A 39 12.11 10.16 6.91
N ASN A 40 11.47 11.30 6.63
CA ASN A 40 12.13 12.36 5.87
C ASN A 40 13.15 13.07 6.76
N GLU A 41 14.31 13.35 6.18
CA GLU A 41 15.42 14.11 6.73
C GLU A 41 16.34 13.37 7.72
N TRP A 42 17.62 13.44 7.35
CA TRP A 42 18.74 13.05 8.18
C TRP A 42 18.86 14.09 9.32
N PRO A 43 19.02 13.67 10.58
CA PRO A 43 19.20 12.29 11.02
C PRO A 43 17.88 11.52 11.03
N VAL A 44 17.92 10.30 10.48
CA VAL A 44 16.86 9.29 10.61
C VAL A 44 16.48 9.21 12.08
N HIS A 45 15.28 9.66 12.47
CA HIS A 45 14.80 9.43 13.82
C HIS A 45 14.62 7.90 13.99
N PRO A 46 15.46 7.25 14.82
CA PRO A 46 15.55 5.79 14.88
C PRO A 46 14.37 5.12 15.62
N ASP A 47 13.33 5.89 15.92
CA ASP A 47 12.36 5.59 16.98
C ASP A 47 10.98 5.17 16.45
N GLN A 48 10.77 5.12 15.12
CA GLN A 48 9.55 4.53 14.58
C GLN A 48 9.71 3.01 14.48
N ASP A 49 9.32 2.33 15.57
CA ASP A 49 9.42 0.87 15.73
C ASP A 49 8.11 0.14 15.46
N TYR A 50 7.03 0.91 15.28
CA TYR A 50 5.70 0.41 14.96
C TYR A 50 4.91 1.38 14.08
N MET A 51 3.84 0.87 13.48
CA MET A 51 2.81 1.62 12.78
C MET A 51 1.46 0.93 12.98
N LEU A 52 0.42 1.72 13.18
CA LEU A 52 -0.97 1.31 13.25
C LEU A 52 -1.70 1.98 12.09
N ILE A 53 -2.15 1.21 11.11
CA ILE A 53 -2.98 1.67 10.01
C ILE A 53 -4.44 1.40 10.35
N VAL A 54 -5.27 2.42 10.36
CA VAL A 54 -6.73 2.34 10.61
C VAL A 54 -7.47 2.78 9.36
N PHE A 55 -8.48 2.02 8.96
CA PHE A 55 -9.22 2.27 7.72
C PHE A 55 -10.57 2.98 7.97
N ASP A 56 -10.54 4.14 8.61
CA ASP A 56 -11.71 4.92 9.06
C ASP A 56 -11.89 6.29 8.37
N SER A 57 -10.85 6.84 7.75
CA SER A 57 -10.86 8.21 7.24
C SER A 57 -11.63 8.36 5.92
N LYS A 58 -12.09 9.58 5.64
CA LYS A 58 -12.60 9.99 4.30
C LYS A 58 -11.67 10.96 3.58
N GLU A 59 -10.62 11.41 4.25
CA GLU A 59 -9.70 12.45 3.76
C GLU A 59 -8.44 11.83 3.15
N ASN A 60 -8.15 10.56 3.44
CA ASN A 60 -6.95 9.86 2.99
C ASN A 60 -7.28 8.78 1.94
N THR A 61 -7.73 9.24 0.77
CA THR A 61 -8.29 8.40 -0.30
C THR A 61 -7.26 8.01 -1.36
N LEU A 62 -7.66 7.22 -2.37
CA LEU A 62 -6.83 6.89 -3.53
C LEU A 62 -6.33 8.12 -4.30
N ASP A 63 -7.06 9.23 -4.24
CA ASP A 63 -6.71 10.45 -4.98
C ASP A 63 -5.45 11.12 -4.43
N ASP A 64 -5.10 10.84 -3.17
CA ASP A 64 -3.87 11.34 -2.55
C ASP A 64 -2.62 10.54 -2.97
N PHE A 65 -2.80 9.38 -3.60
CA PHE A 65 -1.70 8.59 -4.14
C PHE A 65 -1.25 9.20 -5.47
N LYS A 66 -0.05 9.78 -5.46
CA LYS A 66 0.55 10.37 -6.65
C LYS A 66 0.95 9.28 -7.62
N ARG A 67 0.74 9.51 -8.91
CA ARG A 67 1.19 8.56 -9.94
C ARG A 67 2.71 8.39 -9.86
N SER A 68 3.14 7.14 -9.72
CA SER A 68 4.53 6.72 -9.87
C SER A 68 4.64 5.90 -11.16
N GLY A 69 5.51 6.32 -12.08
CA GLY A 69 5.63 5.68 -13.40
C GLY A 69 4.31 5.60 -14.21
N LEU A 70 4.22 4.60 -15.08
CA LEU A 70 3.07 4.47 -15.98
C LEU A 70 1.86 3.77 -15.33
N TRP A 71 2.07 3.00 -14.26
CA TRP A 71 1.08 2.03 -13.76
C TRP A 71 1.02 1.92 -12.23
N SER A 72 1.88 2.59 -11.46
CA SER A 72 1.79 2.60 -10.01
C SER A 72 1.30 3.94 -9.48
N GLN A 73 0.80 3.92 -8.26
CA GLN A 73 0.53 5.13 -7.50
C GLN A 73 1.18 4.97 -6.13
N GLU A 74 1.87 6.01 -5.68
CA GLU A 74 2.62 6.04 -4.43
C GLU A 74 2.14 7.21 -3.57
N ARG A 75 1.94 6.94 -2.29
CA ARG A 75 1.70 7.97 -1.28
C ARG A 75 2.79 7.91 -0.24
N HIS A 76 3.33 9.08 0.08
CA HIS A 76 4.30 9.25 1.15
C HIS A 76 3.57 9.79 2.37
N ILE A 77 3.77 9.16 3.53
CA ILE A 77 3.29 9.66 4.81
C ILE A 77 4.51 9.98 5.69
N GLU A 78 4.51 11.20 6.23
CA GLU A 78 5.56 11.72 7.10
C GLU A 78 5.25 11.38 8.56
N TYR A 79 6.21 10.74 9.25
CA TYR A 79 6.26 10.50 10.70
C TYR A 79 4.92 10.32 11.42
N GLN A 80 4.10 9.37 10.95
CA GLN A 80 2.86 8.99 11.63
C GLN A 80 2.95 7.53 12.07
N THR A 81 2.84 7.31 13.38
CA THR A 81 2.72 5.98 13.97
C THR A 81 1.28 5.47 13.90
N ILE A 82 0.29 6.36 13.87
CA ILE A 82 -1.11 6.03 13.59
C ILE A 82 -1.48 6.68 12.26
N ILE A 83 -1.87 5.86 11.30
CA ILE A 83 -2.13 6.25 9.92
C ILE A 83 -3.58 5.94 9.62
N HIS A 84 -4.38 6.98 9.38
CA HIS A 84 -5.77 6.82 8.98
C HIS A 84 -5.86 6.77 7.45
N LEU A 85 -6.52 5.76 6.90
CA LEU A 85 -6.73 5.56 5.47
C LEU A 85 -8.21 5.40 5.16
N ASP A 86 -8.58 5.61 3.90
CA ASP A 86 -9.94 5.35 3.45
C ASP A 86 -10.35 3.88 3.63
N SER A 87 -11.53 3.66 4.18
CA SER A 87 -12.16 2.34 4.34
C SER A 87 -12.16 1.47 3.06
N ALA A 88 -12.27 2.07 1.88
CA ALA A 88 -12.21 1.39 0.59
C ALA A 88 -10.84 0.75 0.33
N LEU A 89 -9.75 1.38 0.82
CA LEU A 89 -8.39 0.86 0.70
C LEU A 89 -8.20 -0.45 1.45
N ALA A 90 -8.97 -0.69 2.53
CA ALA A 90 -8.90 -1.93 3.30
C ALA A 90 -9.22 -3.19 2.47
N THR A 91 -10.00 -3.01 1.40
CA THR A 91 -10.43 -4.09 0.50
C THR A 91 -9.68 -4.11 -0.82
N ASN A 92 -8.77 -3.14 -1.05
CA ASN A 92 -8.03 -3.03 -2.29
C ASN A 92 -6.90 -4.07 -2.32
N PRO A 93 -6.97 -5.12 -3.17
CA PRO A 93 -5.94 -6.16 -3.21
C PRO A 93 -4.60 -5.66 -3.78
N ARG A 94 -4.57 -4.45 -4.36
CA ARG A 94 -3.38 -3.82 -4.91
C ARG A 94 -2.68 -2.89 -3.93
N LEU A 95 -3.28 -2.63 -2.76
CA LEU A 95 -2.64 -1.84 -1.72
C LEU A 95 -1.46 -2.61 -1.15
N ARG A 96 -0.29 -2.00 -1.20
CA ARG A 96 0.94 -2.48 -0.59
C ARG A 96 1.44 -1.42 0.36
N ILE A 97 1.55 -1.78 1.64
CA ILE A 97 2.17 -0.92 2.64
C ILE A 97 3.65 -1.32 2.68
N LYS A 98 4.53 -0.37 2.41
CA LYS A 98 5.98 -0.55 2.45
C LYS A 98 6.48 -0.04 3.80
N GLU A 99 7.19 -0.91 4.52
CA GLU A 99 7.81 -0.56 5.78
C GLU A 99 8.97 0.42 5.58
N PRO A 100 9.36 1.17 6.64
CA PRO A 100 10.60 1.92 6.63
C PRO A 100 11.79 1.03 6.29
N ASP A 101 12.72 1.52 5.45
CA ASP A 101 13.84 0.70 4.95
C ASP A 101 14.77 0.19 6.08
N HIS A 102 14.79 0.83 7.25
CA HIS A 102 15.55 0.37 8.42
C HIS A 102 14.91 -0.82 9.13
N TRP A 103 13.64 -1.13 8.86
CA TRP A 103 13.01 -2.35 9.33
C TRP A 103 13.53 -3.50 8.47
N MET A 104 14.53 -4.24 8.95
CA MET A 104 15.06 -5.41 8.23
C MET A 104 14.08 -6.61 8.17
N GLY A 105 12.78 -6.37 8.30
CA GLY A 105 11.67 -7.32 8.57
C GLY A 105 10.68 -6.77 9.60
N TYR A 106 9.45 -7.31 9.60
CA TYR A 106 8.37 -6.86 10.48
C TYR A 106 7.49 -8.03 10.98
N SER A 107 6.79 -7.79 12.09
CA SER A 107 5.61 -8.56 12.49
C SER A 107 4.35 -7.79 12.10
N GLU A 108 3.27 -8.51 11.78
CA GLU A 108 1.98 -7.93 11.42
C GLU A 108 0.87 -8.59 12.22
N GLU A 109 -0.03 -7.76 12.73
CA GLU A 109 -1.29 -8.16 13.33
C GLU A 109 -2.44 -7.40 12.66
N GLU A 110 -3.44 -8.14 12.17
CA GLU A 110 -4.64 -7.57 11.58
C GLU A 110 -5.87 -7.82 12.45
N GLY A 111 -6.80 -6.88 12.45
CA GLY A 111 -8.03 -7.04 13.21
C GLY A 111 -9.09 -6.01 12.87
N ARG A 112 -10.10 -5.94 13.73
CA ARG A 112 -11.18 -4.96 13.61
C ARG A 112 -11.41 -4.26 14.94
N ILE A 113 -11.70 -2.97 14.86
CA ILE A 113 -12.04 -2.13 16.00
C ILE A 113 -13.41 -1.48 15.75
N GLN A 114 -14.22 -1.33 16.80
CA GLN A 114 -15.46 -0.56 16.71
C GLN A 114 -15.16 0.92 16.97
N LEU A 115 -15.50 1.78 16.00
CA LEU A 115 -15.40 3.25 16.04
C LEU A 115 -16.77 3.82 15.65
N ASP A 116 -17.35 4.67 16.49
CA ASP A 116 -18.67 5.30 16.27
C ASP A 116 -19.79 4.33 15.83
N GLY A 117 -19.79 3.12 16.39
CA GLY A 117 -20.77 2.09 16.04
C GLY A 117 -20.48 1.34 14.73
N HIS A 118 -19.42 1.69 14.00
CA HIS A 118 -18.95 1.01 12.80
C HIS A 118 -17.73 0.13 13.07
N SER A 119 -17.66 -1.03 12.39
CA SER A 119 -16.51 -1.93 12.52
C SER A 119 -15.49 -1.59 11.45
N VAL A 120 -14.32 -1.13 11.87
CA VAL A 120 -13.22 -0.68 11.02
C VAL A 120 -12.08 -1.68 11.05
N LYS A 121 -11.44 -1.96 9.91
CA LYS A 121 -10.25 -2.80 9.83
C LYS A 121 -9.04 -2.01 10.32
N TYR A 122 -8.10 -2.67 10.97
CA TYR A 122 -6.78 -2.10 11.24
C TYR A 122 -5.67 -3.10 10.87
N LEU A 123 -4.46 -2.57 10.66
CA LEU A 123 -3.22 -3.30 10.51
C LEU A 123 -2.20 -2.71 11.47
N PHE A 124 -1.65 -3.51 12.36
CA PHE A 124 -0.54 -3.14 13.21
C PHE A 124 0.72 -3.83 12.69
N ARG A 125 1.76 -3.06 12.40
CA ARG A 125 3.07 -3.60 12.04
C ARG A 125 4.14 -3.08 12.99
N SER A 126 5.10 -3.93 13.31
CA SER A 126 6.23 -3.54 14.15
C SER A 126 7.53 -4.17 13.66
N ARG A 127 8.66 -3.53 13.99
CA ARG A 127 9.99 -4.11 13.74
C ARG A 127 10.33 -5.25 14.72
N ALA A 128 9.55 -5.41 15.79
CA ALA A 128 9.83 -6.38 16.84
C ALA A 128 9.69 -7.81 16.31
N ARG A 129 10.69 -8.64 16.63
CA ARG A 129 10.77 -10.05 16.22
C ARG A 129 10.70 -11.01 17.38
N THR A 130 10.96 -10.50 18.58
CA THR A 130 10.91 -11.29 19.81
C THR A 130 9.83 -10.76 20.74
N PRO A 131 9.26 -11.61 21.61
CA PRO A 131 8.31 -11.15 22.63
C PRO A 131 8.88 -10.06 23.55
N GLY A 132 10.20 -10.07 23.80
CA GLY A 132 10.87 -9.05 24.60
C GLY A 132 10.91 -7.69 23.92
N GLU A 133 11.19 -7.65 22.61
CA GLU A 133 11.11 -6.42 21.80
C GLU A 133 9.66 -5.92 21.71
N GLN A 134 8.70 -6.83 21.54
CA GLN A 134 7.28 -6.50 21.47
C GLN A 134 6.79 -5.85 22.79
N ALA A 135 7.33 -6.27 23.94
CA ALA A 135 7.01 -5.69 25.24
C ALA A 135 7.54 -4.26 25.44
N LEU A 136 8.49 -3.80 24.62
CA LEU A 136 8.98 -2.42 24.64
C LEU A 136 8.07 -1.46 23.85
N LEU A 137 7.19 -2.00 23.00
CA LEU A 137 6.26 -1.22 22.21
C LEU A 137 5.00 -0.87 23.02
N PRO A 138 4.32 0.24 22.67
CA PRO A 138 3.00 0.51 23.22
C PRO A 138 2.06 -0.69 22.98
N PRO A 139 1.32 -1.14 24.00
CA PRO A 139 0.33 -2.20 23.82
C PRO A 139 -0.69 -1.81 22.74
N LEU A 140 -1.01 -2.76 21.86
CA LEU A 140 -1.97 -2.52 20.77
C LEU A 140 -3.32 -1.99 21.31
N ASP A 141 -3.83 -2.56 22.40
CA ASP A 141 -5.06 -2.09 23.05
C ASP A 141 -5.01 -0.62 23.46
N SER A 142 -3.85 -0.12 23.90
CA SER A 142 -3.68 1.29 24.27
C SER A 142 -3.77 2.19 23.03
N LEU A 143 -3.14 1.78 21.93
CA LEU A 143 -3.21 2.50 20.65
C LEU A 143 -4.63 2.49 20.09
N LEU A 144 -5.30 1.34 20.09
CA LEU A 144 -6.70 1.21 19.66
C LEU A 144 -7.65 2.06 20.52
N ASN A 145 -7.39 2.15 21.83
CA ASN A 145 -8.15 3.03 22.71
C ASN A 145 -7.87 4.52 22.47
N GLN A 146 -6.67 4.88 22.02
CA GLN A 146 -6.38 6.24 21.58
C GLN A 146 -7.23 6.60 20.36
N VAL A 147 -7.24 5.74 19.33
CA VAL A 147 -8.05 5.93 18.12
C VAL A 147 -9.55 6.05 18.43
N ARG A 148 -10.07 5.33 19.43
CA ARG A 148 -11.48 5.47 19.87
C ARG A 148 -11.83 6.82 20.50
N ARG A 149 -10.84 7.58 20.94
CA ARG A 149 -11.02 8.84 21.69
C ARG A 149 -10.76 10.08 20.84
N GLU A 150 -10.13 9.91 19.69
CA GLU A 150 -9.99 10.94 18.66
C GLU A 150 -11.34 11.24 18.01
#